data_AF-A0A7K3L417-F1
#
_entry.id   AF-A0A7K3L417-F1
#
_cell.length_a   1.000
_cell.length_b   1.000
_cell.length_c   1.000
_cell.angle_alpha   90.00
_cell.angle_beta   90.00
_cell.angle_gamma   90.00
#
_symmetry.space_group_name_H-M   'P 1'
#
loop_
_entity.id
_entity.type
_entity.pdbx_description
1 polymer ?
#
loop_
_entity_poly.entity_id
_entity_poly.type
_entity_poly.pdbx_seq_one_letter_code
_entity_poly.pdbx_strand_id
1 'polypeptide(L)' 'MDRERLMKEAIHSGEMEGAYVSAEFRKDADEYVAGDISIEELMTRTKRRWISKKKAASHGA' A
#
# COMPACT_ATOMS: atom_id res chain seq x y z
N MET A 1 4.21 17.82 8.30
CA MET A 1 3.43 16.59 8.10
C MET A 1 4.39 15.43 8.32
N ASP A 2 4.20 14.66 9.39
CA ASP A 2 5.07 13.53 9.71
C ASP A 2 4.61 12.31 8.91
N ARG A 3 5.31 12.00 7.81
CA ARG A 3 4.92 10.93 6.89
C ARG A 3 4.92 9.56 7.58
N GLU A 4 5.86 9.35 8.51
CA GLU A 4 5.99 8.12 9.28
C GLU A 4 4.74 7.89 10.13
N ARG A 5 4.32 8.89 10.91
CA ARG A 5 3.13 8.81 11.75
C ARG A 5 1.88 8.54 10.92
N LEU A 6 1.68 9.29 9.83
CA LEU A 6 0.52 9.11 8.94
C LEU A 6 0.45 7.68 8.38
N MET A 7 1.59 7.10 8.02
CA MET A 7 1.65 5.73 7.51
C MET A 7 1.40 4.69 8.59
N LYS A 8 1.95 4.88 9.79
CA LYS A 8 1.68 4.01 10.93
C LYS A 8 0.19 4.02 11.29
N GLU A 9 -0.44 5.19 11.35
CA GLU A 9 -1.88 5.34 11.62
C GLU A 9 -2.73 4.68 10.51
N ALA A 10 -2.38 4.89 9.24
CA ALA A 10 -3.11 4.29 8.11
C ALA A 10 -3.01 2.75 8.09
N ILE A 11 -1.83 2.19 8.33
CA ILE A 11 -1.61 0.74 8.41
C ILE A 11 -2.37 0.16 9.60
N HIS A 12 -2.26 0.81 10.76
CA HIS A 12 -2.92 0.33 11.97
C HIS A 12 -4.45 0.38 11.86
N SER A 13 -5.00 1.44 11.27
CA SER A 13 -6.44 1.54 10.98
C SER A 13 -6.88 0.42 10.05
N GLY A 14 -6.13 0.15 8.98
CA GLY A 14 -6.43 -0.94 8.06
C GLY A 14 -6.38 -2.31 8.75
N GLU A 15 -5.38 -2.55 9.59
CA GLU A 15 -5.25 -3.81 10.34
C GLU A 15 -6.41 -3.99 11.33
N MET A 16 -6.86 -2.92 12.00
CA MET A 16 -8.03 -2.96 12.88
C MET A 16 -9.34 -3.26 12.11
N GLU A 17 -9.45 -2.83 10.86
CA GLU A 17 -10.57 -3.15 9.97
C GLU A 17 -10.46 -4.57 9.37
N GLY A 18 -9.41 -5.32 9.70
CA GLY A 18 -9.15 -6.66 9.16
C GLY A 18 -8.54 -6.64 7.76
N ALA A 19 -8.09 -5.50 7.26
CA ALA A 19 -7.42 -5.39 5.98
C ALA A 19 -5.99 -5.94 6.08
N TYR A 20 -5.64 -6.86 5.18
CA TYR A 20 -4.28 -7.36 5.08
C TYR A 20 -3.38 -6.36 4.33
N VAL A 21 -2.43 -5.79 5.06
CA VAL A 21 -1.38 -4.94 4.49
C VAL A 21 -0.22 -5.82 4.02
N SER A 22 0.02 -5.86 2.71
CA SER A 22 1.08 -6.70 2.15
C SER A 22 2.48 -6.19 2.50
N ALA A 23 3.45 -7.10 2.56
CA ALA A 23 4.87 -6.74 2.74
C ALA A 23 5.36 -5.78 1.66
N GLU A 24 4.87 -5.93 0.42
CA GLU A 24 5.23 -5.04 -0.68
C GLU A 24 4.68 -3.63 -0.49
N PHE A 25 3.47 -3.48 0.09
CA PHE A 25 2.93 -2.16 0.43
C PHE A 25 3.72 -1.50 1.56
N ARG A 26 4.13 -2.29 2.58
CA ARG A 26 4.99 -1.79 3.66
C ARG A 26 6.33 -1.27 3.14
N LYS A 27 6.92 -1.94 2.14
CA LYS A 27 8.14 -1.47 1.49
C LYS A 27 7.94 -0.13 0.76
N ASP A 28 6.88 0.00 -0.03
CA ASP A 28 6.62 1.28 -0.70
C ASP A 28 6.27 2.40 0.30
N ALA A 29 5.63 2.05 1.42
CA ALA A 29 5.36 3.00 2.49
C ALA A 29 6.66 3.51 3.14
N ASP A 30 7.64 2.65 3.33
CA ASP A 30 8.98 3.00 3.81
C ASP A 30 9.69 3.96 2.83
N GLU A 31 9.65 3.66 1.53
CA GLU A 31 10.18 4.54 0.46
C GLU A 31 9.47 5.93 0.46
N TYR A 32 8.16 5.97 0.74
CA TYR A 32 7.43 7.24 0.84
C TYR A 32 7.82 8.05 2.09
N VAL A 33 8.02 7.37 3.22
CA VAL A 33 8.46 7.97 4.49
C VAL A 33 9.87 8.52 4.36
N ALA A 34 10.79 7.77 3.74
CA ALA A 34 12.15 8.20 3.42
C ALA A 34 12.17 9.37 2.43
N GLY A 35 11.12 9.50 1.61
CA GLY A 35 10.94 10.58 0.64
C GLY A 35 11.48 10.26 -0.75
N ASP A 36 11.88 9.01 -0.98
CA ASP A 36 12.30 8.48 -2.29
C ASP A 36 11.15 8.43 -3.30
N ILE A 37 9.90 8.29 -2.82
CA ILE A 37 8.70 8.32 -3.68
C ILE A 37 7.65 9.32 -3.19
N SER A 38 6.86 9.84 -4.13
CA SER A 38 5.69 10.66 -3.81
C SER A 38 4.50 9.79 -3.39
N ILE A 39 3.49 10.42 -2.76
CA ILE A 39 2.22 9.76 -2.45
C ILE A 39 1.51 9.25 -3.72
N GLU A 40 1.65 9.96 -4.83
CA GLU A 40 1.08 9.56 -6.13
C GLU A 40 1.74 8.30 -6.68
N GLU A 41 3.06 8.18 -6.55
CA GLU A 41 3.80 6.99 -6.97
C GLU A 41 3.44 5.79 -6.08
N LEU A 42 3.37 5.97 -4.76
CA LEU A 42 2.90 4.94 -3.83
C LEU A 42 1.50 4.42 -4.21
N MET A 43 0.56 5.32 -4.47
CA MET A 43 -0.81 4.97 -4.87
C MET A 43 -0.84 4.28 -6.23
N THR A 44 0.01 4.71 -7.17
CA THR A 44 0.15 4.09 -8.50
C THR A 44 0.65 2.65 -8.41
N ARG A 45 1.71 2.40 -7.63
CA ARG A 45 2.23 1.05 -7.36
C ARG A 45 1.19 0.15 -6.70
N THR A 46 0.47 0.69 -5.72
CA THR A 46 -0.60 -0.03 -5.00
C THR A 46 -1.75 -0.40 -5.94
N LYS A 47 -2.23 0.55 -6.74
CA LYS A 47 -3.30 0.34 -7.72
C LYS A 47 -2.92 -0.67 -8.79
N ARG A 48 -1.68 -0.58 -9.33
CA ARG A 48 -1.16 -1.53 -10.33
C ARG A 48 -1.20 -2.96 -9.79
N ARG A 49 -0.77 -3.18 -8.55
CA ARG A 49 -0.82 -4.50 -7.89
C ARG A 49 -2.26 -4.97 -7.65
N TRP A 50 -3.16 -4.08 -7.23
CA TRP A 50 -4.56 -4.43 -7.03
C TRP A 50 -5.24 -4.87 -8.33
N ILE A 51 -4.98 -4.16 -9.45
CA ILE A 51 -5.47 -4.53 -10.78
C ILE A 51 -4.88 -5.88 -11.22
N SER A 52 -3.58 -6.10 -11.04
CA SER A 52 -2.95 -7.39 -11.37
C SER A 52 -3.52 -8.56 -10.55
N LYS A 53 -3.70 -8.39 -9.23
CA LYS A 53 -4.35 -9.39 -8.38
C LYS A 53 -5.79 -9.66 -8.78
N LYS A 54 -6.57 -8.61 -9.08
CA LYS A 54 -7.95 -8.74 -9.55
C LYS A 54 -8.03 -9.49 -10.88
N LYS A 55 -7.12 -9.18 -11.82
CA LYS A 55 -7.05 -9.86 -13.12
C LYS A 55 -6.70 -11.35 -12.96
N ALA A 56 -5.74 -11.68 -12.08
CA ALA A 56 -5.39 -13.06 -11.76
C ALA A 56 -6.58 -13.83 -11.13
N ALA A 57 -7.32 -13.21 -10.21
CA ALA A 57 -8.51 -13.80 -9.60
C ALA A 57 -9.65 -14.05 -10.60
N SER A 58 -9.78 -13.20 -11.64
CA SER A 58 -10.81 -13.35 -12.68
C SER A 58 -10.49 -14.36 -13.80
N HIS A 59 -9.26 -14.87 -13.88
CA HIS A 59 -8.83 -15.80 -14.93
C HIS A 59 -8.67 -17.24 -14.45
N GLY A 60 -9.07 -17.53 -13.20
CA GLY A 60 -9.01 -18.85 -12.57
C GLY A 60 -10.37 -19.45 -12.22
N ALA A 61 -11.43 -19.11 -12.96
CA ALA A 61 -12.78 -19.66 -12.80
C ALA A 61 -13.15 -20.53 -14.01
#